data_AF-A0A550D0V9-F1
#
_entry.id   AF-A0A550D0V9-F1
#
_cell.length_a   1.000
_cell.length_b   1.000
_cell.length_c   1.000
_cell.angle_alpha   90.00
_cell.angle_beta   90.00
_cell.angle_gamma   90.00
#
_symmetry.space_group_name_H-M   'P 1'
#
loop_
_entity.id
_entity.type
_entity.pdbx_description
1 polymer ?
#
loop_
_entity_poly.entity_id
_entity_poly.type
_entity_poly.pdbx_seq_one_letter_code
_entity_poly.pdbx_strand_id
1 'polypeptide(L)'
;LPTELVRMVACTCDGDALRALSQSSSYLQAVAYPVLHHYFTIQSAQDVTFLLCNSRVHMLVRSLTITLSDAPIELPRLPNVTTLHWTCENKDPRLQADAIEIAMVLSLLPALRSVTLRVDVERLTDMHLGIMFAADAIETLDIAFPSVAPQYTHCSRPTDFSRLRRLHLSACKDSDITPYIRECIAPYAPHLEYVSFASSCEWVTFCTALDCLPRTIQEIEISDFVGMDAYDDNRYEELSCLSTIVLDVRRIKTDIDVAWDALTTFTTIFAASRLLPVLHTVRIRLDASVFVEAFLQGREDWYIFDSQHGGESPIQWDVWLPNAMVRGSRMEFELSSVERLDSDDYYMLRFAMSAALSSLGDHRVAFVIL
;
A
#
# COMPACT_ATOMS: atom_id res chain seq x y z
N LEU A 1 5.65 12.42 -38.22
CA LEU A 1 6.22 11.47 -37.26
C LEU A 1 5.44 10.15 -37.33
N PRO A 2 6.08 9.00 -37.15
CA PRO A 2 5.39 7.72 -36.93
C PRO A 2 4.41 7.78 -35.76
N THR A 3 3.28 7.07 -35.86
CA THR A 3 2.19 7.13 -34.88
C THR A 3 2.60 6.62 -33.50
N GLU A 4 3.51 5.66 -33.46
CA GLU A 4 4.09 5.09 -32.26
C GLU A 4 4.90 6.14 -31.49
N LEU A 5 5.69 6.95 -32.20
CA LEU A 5 6.46 8.05 -31.59
C LEU A 5 5.55 9.15 -31.05
N VAL A 6 4.48 9.49 -31.77
CA VAL A 6 3.51 10.49 -31.31
C VAL A 6 2.74 9.99 -30.09
N ARG A 7 2.41 8.69 -30.02
CA ARG A 7 1.81 8.06 -28.83
C ARG A 7 2.75 8.11 -27.62
N MET A 8 4.02 7.78 -27.79
CA MET A 8 4.99 7.84 -26.70
C MET A 8 5.12 9.25 -26.15
N VAL A 9 5.19 10.26 -27.02
CA VAL A 9 5.21 11.68 -26.59
C VAL A 9 3.92 12.03 -25.84
N ALA A 10 2.75 11.66 -26.38
CA ALA A 10 1.47 11.92 -25.71
C ALA A 10 1.39 11.29 -24.31
N CYS A 11 1.90 10.07 -24.12
CA CYS A 11 1.92 9.42 -22.80
C CYS A 11 2.80 10.15 -21.76
N THR A 12 3.70 11.04 -22.19
CA THR A 12 4.53 11.86 -21.30
C THR A 12 4.01 13.29 -21.11
N CYS A 13 2.98 13.67 -21.85
CA CYS A 13 2.38 15.01 -21.77
C CYS A 13 1.45 15.12 -20.55
N ASP A 14 1.36 16.33 -20.00
CA ASP A 14 0.35 16.67 -19.01
C ASP A 14 -1.05 16.81 -19.64
N GLY A 15 -2.08 16.96 -18.80
CA GLY A 15 -3.47 17.06 -19.25
C GLY A 15 -3.74 18.27 -20.13
N ASP A 16 -3.06 19.39 -19.89
CA ASP A 16 -3.25 20.63 -20.66
C ASP A 16 -2.67 20.50 -22.06
N ALA A 17 -1.45 19.95 -22.16
CA ALA A 17 -0.81 19.63 -23.43
C ALA A 17 -1.62 18.58 -24.22
N LEU A 18 -2.13 17.54 -23.57
CA LEU A 18 -2.99 16.54 -24.21
C LEU A 18 -4.29 17.16 -24.76
N ARG A 19 -4.92 18.09 -24.02
CA ARG A 19 -6.09 18.83 -24.53
C ARG A 19 -5.73 19.69 -25.74
N ALA A 20 -4.63 20.44 -25.69
CA ALA A 20 -4.18 21.26 -26.82
C ALA A 20 -3.86 20.40 -28.06
N LEU A 21 -3.18 19.27 -27.88
CA LEU A 21 -2.90 18.31 -28.95
C LEU A 21 -4.20 17.76 -29.55
N SER A 22 -5.19 17.44 -28.72
CA SER A 22 -6.48 16.90 -29.17
C SER A 22 -7.30 17.89 -30.02
N GLN A 23 -7.04 19.20 -29.88
CA GLN A 23 -7.72 20.25 -30.63
C GLN A 23 -6.94 20.69 -31.88
N SER A 24 -5.69 20.26 -32.03
CA SER A 24 -4.79 20.75 -33.08
C SER A 24 -5.04 20.12 -34.46
N SER A 25 -5.33 18.82 -34.51
CA SER A 25 -5.66 18.10 -35.76
C SER A 25 -6.42 16.81 -35.48
N SER A 26 -7.13 16.27 -36.48
CA SER A 26 -7.84 14.98 -36.36
C SER A 26 -6.90 13.82 -36.03
N TYR A 27 -5.69 13.84 -36.58
CA TYR A 27 -4.66 12.83 -36.30
C TYR A 27 -4.19 12.89 -34.84
N LEU A 28 -3.84 14.08 -34.34
CA LEU A 28 -3.44 14.26 -32.94
C LEU A 28 -4.59 14.01 -31.98
N GLN A 29 -5.82 14.34 -32.37
CA GLN A 29 -7.03 13.98 -31.62
C GLN A 29 -7.14 12.47 -31.43
N ALA A 30 -6.97 11.68 -32.50
CA ALA A 30 -7.05 10.22 -32.43
C ALA A 30 -5.98 9.59 -31.53
N VAL A 31 -4.86 10.29 -31.29
CA VAL A 31 -3.76 9.82 -30.43
C VAL A 31 -3.88 10.35 -29.00
N ALA A 32 -4.08 11.66 -28.81
CA ALA A 32 -4.07 12.31 -27.50
C ALA A 32 -5.36 12.09 -26.71
N TYR A 33 -6.52 12.02 -27.38
CA TYR A 33 -7.82 11.91 -26.71
C TYR A 33 -7.98 10.61 -25.88
N PRO A 34 -7.57 9.42 -26.35
CA PRO A 34 -7.54 8.21 -25.51
C PRO A 34 -6.62 8.32 -24.30
N VAL A 35 -5.45 8.95 -24.45
CA VAL A 35 -4.46 9.09 -23.37
C VAL A 35 -4.98 10.07 -22.31
N LEU A 36 -5.57 11.19 -22.76
CA LEU A 36 -6.18 12.20 -21.89
C LEU A 36 -7.24 11.62 -20.95
N HIS A 37 -8.03 10.64 -21.43
CA HIS A 37 -9.14 10.05 -20.69
C HIS A 37 -8.83 8.67 -20.11
N HIS A 38 -7.59 8.21 -20.17
CA HIS A 38 -7.17 6.93 -19.60
C HIS A 38 -7.39 6.91 -18.07
N TYR A 39 -7.08 8.04 -17.43
CA TYR A 39 -7.31 8.33 -16.02
C TYR A 39 -8.43 9.35 -15.91
N PHE A 40 -9.48 9.04 -15.16
CA PHE A 40 -10.59 9.95 -14.95
C PHE A 40 -10.84 10.15 -13.46
N THR A 41 -11.03 11.40 -13.05
CA THR A 41 -11.28 11.77 -11.66
C THR A 41 -12.66 12.40 -11.53
N ILE A 42 -13.46 11.89 -10.60
CA ILE A 42 -14.77 12.42 -10.23
C ILE A 42 -14.61 13.17 -8.91
N GLN A 43 -14.70 14.50 -8.97
CA GLN A 43 -14.61 15.38 -7.81
C GLN A 43 -15.95 16.06 -7.51
N SER A 44 -16.86 16.09 -8.50
CA SER A 44 -18.13 16.78 -8.44
C SER A 44 -19.22 16.04 -9.24
N ALA A 45 -20.49 16.39 -9.00
CA ALA A 45 -21.61 15.89 -9.80
C ALA A 45 -21.54 16.31 -11.29
N GLN A 46 -20.79 17.37 -11.61
CA GLN A 46 -20.56 17.80 -13.00
C GLN A 46 -19.69 16.79 -13.76
N ASP A 47 -18.76 16.10 -13.09
CA ASP A 47 -17.92 15.08 -13.70
C ASP A 47 -18.74 13.83 -14.07
N VAL A 48 -19.69 13.46 -13.20
CA VAL A 48 -20.67 12.39 -13.48
C VAL A 48 -21.54 12.79 -14.67
N THR A 49 -22.05 14.02 -14.68
CA THR A 49 -22.84 14.56 -15.79
C THR A 49 -22.04 14.56 -17.09
N PHE A 50 -20.76 14.93 -17.05
CA PHE A 50 -19.87 14.89 -18.19
C PHE A 50 -19.75 13.46 -18.74
N LEU A 51 -19.54 12.46 -17.89
CA LEU A 51 -19.50 11.06 -18.32
C LEU A 51 -20.83 10.65 -18.95
N LEU A 52 -21.96 10.97 -18.33
CA LEU A 52 -23.29 10.67 -18.87
C LEU A 52 -23.51 11.27 -20.27
N CYS A 53 -23.05 12.50 -20.50
CA CYS A 53 -23.16 13.16 -21.81
C CYS A 53 -22.13 12.70 -22.85
N ASN A 54 -21.02 12.07 -22.44
CA ASN A 54 -19.90 11.73 -23.32
C ASN A 54 -19.62 10.22 -23.35
N SER A 55 -20.51 9.44 -23.99
CA SER A 55 -20.40 7.98 -24.07
C SER A 55 -19.10 7.46 -24.71
N ARG A 56 -18.44 8.25 -25.56
CA ARG A 56 -17.13 7.91 -26.13
C ARG A 56 -16.05 7.75 -25.06
N VAL A 57 -16.15 8.50 -23.97
CA VAL A 57 -15.18 8.47 -22.86
C VAL A 57 -15.29 7.16 -22.09
N HIS A 58 -16.48 6.54 -22.00
CA HIS A 58 -16.70 5.30 -21.24
C HIS A 58 -15.77 4.17 -21.64
N MET A 59 -15.46 4.08 -22.94
CA MET A 59 -14.58 3.04 -23.50
C MET A 59 -13.10 3.35 -23.35
N LEU A 60 -12.73 4.57 -22.93
CA LEU A 60 -11.35 5.03 -22.82
C LEU A 60 -10.83 4.93 -21.38
N VAL A 61 -11.69 5.13 -20.38
CA VAL A 61 -11.30 5.11 -18.96
C VAL A 61 -10.80 3.73 -18.56
N ARG A 62 -9.61 3.69 -17.95
CA ARG A 62 -8.97 2.48 -17.37
C ARG A 62 -8.79 2.59 -15.86
N SER A 63 -8.51 3.79 -15.39
CA SER A 63 -8.39 4.10 -13.96
C SER A 63 -9.39 5.18 -13.59
N LEU A 64 -10.18 4.91 -12.56
CA LEU A 64 -11.18 5.83 -12.02
C LEU A 64 -10.80 6.23 -10.61
N THR A 65 -10.73 7.53 -10.36
CA THR A 65 -10.58 8.09 -9.03
C THR A 65 -11.86 8.82 -8.64
N ILE A 66 -12.41 8.54 -7.47
CA ILE A 66 -13.62 9.16 -6.93
C ILE A 66 -13.24 9.83 -5.61
N THR A 67 -13.41 11.15 -5.54
CA THR A 67 -13.23 11.94 -4.31
C THR A 67 -14.50 12.74 -3.97
N LEU A 68 -15.62 12.39 -4.62
CA LEU A 68 -16.93 12.97 -4.36
C LEU A 68 -17.37 12.61 -2.93
N SER A 69 -17.91 13.58 -2.20
CA SER A 69 -18.38 13.38 -0.82
C SER A 69 -19.52 12.37 -0.70
N ASP A 70 -20.37 12.30 -1.72
CA ASP A 70 -21.46 11.33 -1.82
C ASP A 70 -21.10 10.21 -2.81
N ALA A 71 -21.68 9.03 -2.63
CA ALA A 71 -21.52 7.94 -3.59
C ALA A 71 -22.09 8.36 -4.97
N PRO A 72 -21.34 8.20 -6.08
CA PRO A 72 -21.83 8.55 -7.40
C PRO A 72 -22.77 7.47 -7.95
N ILE A 73 -23.97 7.38 -7.38
CA ILE A 73 -24.98 6.34 -7.68
C ILE A 73 -25.41 6.38 -9.17
N GLU A 74 -25.31 7.53 -9.82
CA GLU A 74 -25.67 7.75 -11.24
C GLU A 74 -24.51 7.53 -12.23
N LEU A 75 -23.41 6.92 -11.80
CA LEU A 75 -22.27 6.66 -12.66
C LEU A 75 -22.69 5.77 -13.88
N PRO A 76 -22.31 6.12 -15.13
CA PRO A 76 -22.55 5.23 -16.25
C PRO A 76 -21.66 3.99 -16.14
N ARG A 77 -22.03 2.92 -16.86
CA ARG A 77 -21.18 1.72 -16.94
C ARG A 77 -19.85 2.06 -17.63
N LEU A 78 -18.74 1.75 -16.97
CA LEU A 78 -17.38 1.96 -17.49
C LEU A 78 -16.72 0.59 -17.70
N PRO A 79 -16.91 -0.06 -18.87
CA PRO A 79 -16.60 -1.47 -19.07
C PRO A 79 -15.10 -1.79 -19.07
N ASN A 80 -14.26 -0.77 -19.12
CA ASN A 80 -12.84 -0.87 -19.37
C ASN A 80 -11.98 -0.46 -18.17
N VAL A 81 -12.62 -0.06 -17.07
CA VAL A 81 -11.98 0.33 -15.82
C VAL A 81 -11.47 -0.92 -15.12
N THR A 82 -10.16 -0.97 -14.88
CA THR A 82 -9.46 -2.03 -14.16
C THR A 82 -9.03 -1.61 -12.77
N THR A 83 -8.93 -0.30 -12.53
CA THR A 83 -8.45 0.28 -11.26
C THR A 83 -9.45 1.31 -10.75
N LEU A 84 -9.87 1.16 -9.49
CA LEU A 84 -10.71 2.13 -8.78
C LEU A 84 -9.96 2.63 -7.54
N HIS A 85 -9.90 3.95 -7.37
CA HIS A 85 -9.54 4.60 -6.12
C HIS A 85 -10.71 5.46 -5.65
N TRP A 86 -11.40 5.03 -4.61
CA TRP A 86 -12.50 5.79 -4.04
C TRP A 86 -12.15 6.23 -2.62
N THR A 87 -12.10 7.55 -2.43
CA THR A 87 -11.91 8.18 -1.13
C THR A 87 -13.15 9.00 -0.78
N CYS A 88 -13.75 8.69 0.35
CA CYS A 88 -14.92 9.37 0.88
C CYS A 88 -14.73 9.50 2.41
N GLU A 89 -14.41 10.72 2.87
CA GLU A 89 -14.16 11.01 4.27
C GLU A 89 -15.38 11.67 4.90
N ASN A 90 -16.21 10.89 5.59
CA ASN A 90 -17.44 11.35 6.22
C ASN A 90 -17.47 11.02 7.71
N LYS A 91 -17.28 12.05 8.54
CA LYS A 91 -17.32 11.94 10.01
C LYS A 91 -18.73 11.77 10.56
N ASP A 92 -19.75 12.22 9.83
CA ASP A 92 -21.16 12.05 10.23
C ASP A 92 -21.61 10.64 9.86
N PRO A 93 -22.01 9.78 10.82
CA PRO A 93 -22.50 8.43 10.53
C PRO A 93 -23.66 8.39 9.55
N ARG A 94 -24.45 9.47 9.44
CA ARG A 94 -25.59 9.54 8.52
C ARG A 94 -25.20 9.75 7.06
N LEU A 95 -23.94 10.11 6.81
CA LEU A 95 -23.37 10.36 5.48
C LEU A 95 -22.30 9.31 5.14
N GLN A 96 -22.11 8.30 6.00
CA GLN A 96 -21.23 7.17 5.71
C GLN A 96 -21.83 6.31 4.61
N ALA A 97 -20.97 5.71 3.79
CA ALA A 97 -21.44 4.87 2.70
C ALA A 97 -22.04 3.58 3.25
N ASP A 98 -23.06 3.07 2.57
CA ASP A 98 -23.65 1.77 2.89
C ASP A 98 -23.25 0.67 1.87
N ALA A 99 -23.66 -0.56 2.17
CA ALA A 99 -23.39 -1.71 1.30
C ALA A 99 -23.99 -1.56 -0.10
N ILE A 100 -25.14 -0.91 -0.22
CA ILE A 100 -25.87 -0.75 -1.48
C ILE A 100 -25.13 0.24 -2.37
N GLU A 101 -24.72 1.38 -1.83
CA GLU A 101 -23.97 2.40 -2.55
C GLU A 101 -22.64 1.85 -3.08
N ILE A 102 -21.91 1.11 -2.24
CA ILE A 102 -20.67 0.45 -2.64
C ILE A 102 -20.94 -0.56 -3.76
N ALA A 103 -21.94 -1.43 -3.59
CA ALA A 103 -22.32 -2.42 -4.60
C ALA A 103 -22.70 -1.77 -5.93
N MET A 104 -23.46 -0.67 -5.89
CA MET A 104 -23.91 0.04 -7.09
C MET A 104 -22.71 0.58 -7.87
N VAL A 105 -21.77 1.26 -7.21
CA VAL A 105 -20.55 1.77 -7.87
C VAL A 105 -19.72 0.62 -8.47
N LEU A 106 -19.46 -0.43 -7.70
CA LEU A 106 -18.64 -1.56 -8.16
C LEU A 106 -19.29 -2.32 -9.32
N SER A 107 -20.62 -2.46 -9.33
CA SER A 107 -21.35 -3.17 -10.40
C SER A 107 -21.22 -2.50 -11.79
N LEU A 108 -20.89 -1.21 -11.81
CA LEU A 108 -20.71 -0.43 -13.05
C LEU A 108 -19.31 -0.63 -13.67
N LEU A 109 -18.40 -1.32 -12.98
CA LEU A 109 -17.00 -1.50 -13.33
C LEU A 109 -16.70 -3.01 -13.54
N PRO A 110 -17.19 -3.64 -14.62
CA PRO A 110 -17.14 -5.10 -14.77
C PRO A 110 -15.74 -5.68 -15.05
N ALA A 111 -14.74 -4.85 -15.34
CA ALA A 111 -13.36 -5.27 -15.61
C ALA A 111 -12.41 -4.98 -14.43
N LEU A 112 -12.96 -4.65 -13.27
CA LEU A 112 -12.22 -4.20 -12.10
C LEU A 112 -11.31 -5.31 -11.56
N ARG A 113 -10.07 -4.95 -11.24
CA ARG A 113 -9.03 -5.85 -10.70
C ARG A 113 -8.37 -5.28 -9.46
N SER A 114 -8.14 -3.97 -9.43
CA SER A 114 -7.52 -3.28 -8.30
C SER A 114 -8.51 -2.27 -7.71
N VAL A 115 -8.76 -2.37 -6.42
CA VAL A 115 -9.75 -1.55 -5.72
C VAL A 115 -9.13 -0.98 -4.46
N THR A 116 -9.14 0.35 -4.36
CA THR A 116 -8.84 1.08 -3.13
C THR A 116 -10.12 1.75 -2.65
N LEU A 117 -10.65 1.30 -1.51
CA LEU A 117 -11.84 1.83 -0.84
C LEU A 117 -11.42 2.49 0.47
N ARG A 118 -11.19 3.79 0.42
CA ARG A 118 -10.97 4.66 1.58
C ARG A 118 -12.28 5.35 1.95
N VAL A 119 -13.24 4.55 2.38
CA VAL A 119 -14.64 4.97 2.54
C VAL A 119 -15.08 4.67 3.96
N ASP A 120 -15.53 5.69 4.69
CA ASP A 120 -16.11 5.52 6.02
C ASP A 120 -17.47 4.81 5.93
N VAL A 121 -17.64 3.74 6.71
CA VAL A 121 -18.87 2.94 6.81
C VAL A 121 -19.24 2.77 8.29
N GLU A 122 -20.53 2.56 8.59
CA GLU A 122 -20.96 2.30 9.98
C GLU A 122 -20.42 0.95 10.47
N ARG A 123 -20.48 -0.08 9.59
CA ARG A 123 -20.10 -1.46 9.92
C ARG A 123 -19.19 -2.07 8.87
N LEU A 124 -18.22 -2.87 9.32
CA LEU A 124 -17.33 -3.65 8.43
C LEU A 124 -18.12 -4.58 7.50
N THR A 125 -19.27 -5.05 7.97
CA THR A 125 -20.19 -5.89 7.21
C THR A 125 -20.75 -5.18 5.99
N ASP A 126 -20.96 -3.87 6.05
CA ASP A 126 -21.49 -3.10 4.94
C ASP A 126 -20.46 -3.00 3.82
N MET A 127 -19.20 -2.74 4.19
CA MET A 127 -18.06 -2.82 3.27
C MET A 127 -17.98 -4.20 2.59
N HIS A 128 -18.08 -5.27 3.38
CA HIS A 128 -18.05 -6.65 2.85
C HIS A 128 -19.17 -6.92 1.84
N LEU A 129 -20.41 -6.61 2.22
CA LEU A 129 -21.58 -6.84 1.39
C LEU A 129 -21.54 -6.04 0.09
N GLY A 130 -20.97 -4.83 0.13
CA GLY A 130 -20.73 -4.01 -1.05
C GLY A 130 -19.68 -4.62 -1.99
N ILE A 131 -18.53 -5.03 -1.45
CA ILE A 131 -17.42 -5.61 -2.24
C ILE A 131 -17.80 -6.93 -2.90
N MET A 132 -18.67 -7.73 -2.27
CA MET A 132 -19.07 -9.06 -2.73
C MET A 132 -19.51 -9.10 -4.20
N PHE A 133 -20.02 -7.99 -4.75
CA PHE A 133 -20.46 -7.91 -6.15
C PHE A 133 -19.35 -7.91 -7.19
N ALA A 134 -18.11 -7.62 -6.79
CA ALA A 134 -16.93 -7.62 -7.67
C ALA A 134 -15.83 -8.57 -7.19
N ALA A 135 -16.05 -9.30 -6.08
CA ALA A 135 -15.03 -10.07 -5.38
C ALA A 135 -14.33 -11.13 -6.26
N ASP A 136 -15.04 -11.74 -7.21
CA ASP A 136 -14.52 -12.78 -8.10
C ASP A 136 -13.50 -12.26 -9.13
N ALA A 137 -13.50 -10.95 -9.39
CA ALA A 137 -12.61 -10.29 -10.33
C ALA A 137 -11.43 -9.59 -9.65
N ILE A 138 -11.55 -9.24 -8.37
CA ILE A 138 -10.56 -8.43 -7.64
C ILE A 138 -9.28 -9.24 -7.37
N GLU A 139 -8.16 -8.69 -7.84
CA GLU A 139 -6.80 -9.20 -7.62
C GLU A 139 -6.10 -8.45 -6.47
N THR A 140 -6.41 -7.16 -6.29
CA THR A 140 -5.85 -6.29 -5.24
C THR A 140 -6.96 -5.48 -4.57
N LEU A 141 -7.02 -5.55 -3.24
CA LEU A 141 -8.00 -4.85 -2.42
C LEU A 141 -7.30 -4.05 -1.33
N ASP A 142 -7.56 -2.75 -1.26
CA ASP A 142 -7.10 -1.85 -0.20
C ASP A 142 -8.32 -1.23 0.49
N ILE A 143 -8.45 -1.41 1.80
CA ILE A 143 -9.57 -0.92 2.60
C ILE A 143 -9.03 0.02 3.67
N ALA A 144 -9.65 1.20 3.79
CA ALA A 144 -9.34 2.19 4.82
C ALA A 144 -10.57 2.93 5.33
N PHE A 145 -10.51 3.37 6.59
CA PHE A 145 -11.57 4.14 7.25
C PHE A 145 -11.00 5.46 7.80
N PRO A 146 -10.93 6.51 6.96
CA PRO A 146 -10.16 7.72 7.26
C PRO A 146 -10.70 8.52 8.46
N SER A 147 -12.01 8.52 8.70
CA SER A 147 -12.63 9.32 9.76
C SER A 147 -12.82 8.54 11.06
N VAL A 148 -13.48 7.39 10.99
CA VAL A 148 -14.01 6.64 12.15
C VAL A 148 -13.86 5.14 11.92
N ALA A 149 -13.50 4.39 12.96
CA ALA A 149 -13.49 2.95 12.88
C ALA A 149 -14.90 2.34 12.80
N PRO A 150 -15.15 1.46 11.83
CA PRO A 150 -16.42 0.77 11.73
C PRO A 150 -16.59 -0.28 12.83
N GLN A 151 -17.84 -0.55 13.20
CA GLN A 151 -18.15 -1.64 14.12
C GLN A 151 -18.12 -2.98 13.38
N TYR A 152 -17.62 -4.02 14.04
CA TYR A 152 -17.79 -5.38 13.54
C TYR A 152 -19.15 -5.96 13.94
N THR A 153 -19.87 -6.51 12.97
CA THR A 153 -21.04 -7.36 13.21
C THR A 153 -20.89 -8.62 12.37
N HIS A 154 -21.24 -9.79 12.91
CA HIS A 154 -21.04 -11.07 12.22
C HIS A 154 -21.63 -11.03 10.81
N CYS A 155 -20.85 -11.45 9.80
CA CYS A 155 -21.32 -11.59 8.42
C CYS A 155 -21.65 -13.05 8.09
N SER A 156 -22.90 -13.32 7.70
CA SER A 156 -23.34 -14.68 7.35
C SER A 156 -23.21 -15.02 5.86
N ARG A 157 -22.81 -14.07 5.01
CA ARG A 157 -22.78 -14.26 3.56
C ARG A 157 -21.38 -14.62 3.07
N PRO A 158 -21.21 -15.79 2.42
CA PRO A 158 -19.94 -16.14 1.79
C PRO A 158 -19.67 -15.22 0.60
N THR A 159 -18.40 -14.96 0.33
CA THR A 159 -17.96 -14.10 -0.79
C THR A 159 -16.76 -14.73 -1.43
N ASP A 160 -16.77 -15.00 -2.73
CA ASP A 160 -15.67 -15.69 -3.40
C ASP A 160 -14.58 -14.71 -3.83
N PHE A 161 -13.43 -14.71 -3.13
CA PHE A 161 -12.23 -13.96 -3.48
C PHE A 161 -11.20 -14.84 -4.21
N SER A 162 -11.66 -15.66 -5.16
CA SER A 162 -10.82 -16.61 -5.92
C SER A 162 -9.63 -16.00 -6.66
N ARG A 163 -9.62 -14.68 -6.90
CA ARG A 163 -8.50 -13.99 -7.57
C ARG A 163 -7.67 -13.09 -6.67
N LEU A 164 -8.10 -12.88 -5.43
CA LEU A 164 -7.44 -11.93 -4.53
C LEU A 164 -6.04 -12.42 -4.21
N ARG A 165 -5.03 -11.62 -4.58
CA ARG A 165 -3.61 -11.87 -4.32
C ARG A 165 -3.04 -10.93 -3.27
N ARG A 166 -3.54 -9.69 -3.23
CA ARG A 166 -3.02 -8.63 -2.36
C ARG A 166 -4.14 -7.98 -1.56
N LEU A 167 -3.97 -7.95 -0.25
CA LEU A 167 -4.86 -7.24 0.67
C LEU A 167 -4.09 -6.15 1.41
N HIS A 168 -4.59 -4.93 1.39
CA HIS A 168 -4.08 -3.83 2.19
C HIS A 168 -5.17 -3.38 3.15
N LEU A 169 -4.82 -3.28 4.44
CA LEU A 169 -5.70 -2.81 5.50
C LEU A 169 -5.11 -1.49 5.99
N SER A 170 -5.31 -0.44 5.21
CA SER A 170 -4.69 0.87 5.42
C SER A 170 -5.49 1.68 6.44
N ALA A 171 -4.88 2.16 7.53
CA ALA A 171 -5.46 3.14 8.47
C ALA A 171 -6.92 2.87 8.94
N CYS A 172 -7.05 2.05 9.99
CA CYS A 172 -8.26 1.99 10.82
C CYS A 172 -7.93 2.63 12.17
N LYS A 173 -8.64 3.66 12.65
CA LYS A 173 -8.45 4.12 14.04
C LYS A 173 -8.93 3.04 15.01
N ASP A 174 -8.03 2.24 15.58
CA ASP A 174 -8.33 1.28 16.66
C ASP A 174 -9.48 0.29 16.36
N SER A 175 -9.72 -0.07 15.08
CA SER A 175 -10.71 -1.12 14.76
C SER A 175 -10.04 -2.49 14.79
N ASP A 176 -10.58 -3.41 15.59
CA ASP A 176 -10.21 -4.82 15.50
C ASP A 176 -10.74 -5.42 14.19
N ILE A 177 -9.84 -5.58 13.21
CA ILE A 177 -10.14 -6.16 11.89
C ILE A 177 -10.08 -7.69 11.90
N THR A 178 -9.63 -8.30 13.01
CA THR A 178 -9.45 -9.75 13.13
C THR A 178 -10.71 -10.54 12.81
N PRO A 179 -11.90 -10.20 13.34
CA PRO A 179 -13.12 -10.95 13.05
C PRO A 179 -13.48 -10.88 11.56
N TYR A 180 -13.25 -9.73 10.92
CA TYR A 180 -13.46 -9.57 9.48
C TYR A 180 -12.53 -10.45 8.67
N ILE A 181 -11.24 -10.48 8.97
CA ILE A 181 -10.28 -11.35 8.29
C ILE A 181 -10.69 -12.83 8.45
N ARG A 182 -10.98 -13.24 9.70
CA ARG A 182 -11.31 -14.63 10.03
C ARG A 182 -12.58 -15.12 9.35
N GLU A 183 -13.63 -14.31 9.33
CA GLU A 183 -14.95 -14.74 8.88
C GLU A 183 -15.22 -14.42 7.40
N CYS A 184 -14.64 -13.35 6.87
CA CYS A 184 -15.00 -12.80 5.55
C CYS A 184 -13.91 -12.93 4.49
N ILE A 185 -12.63 -12.97 4.88
CA ILE A 185 -11.51 -13.00 3.92
C ILE A 185 -10.87 -14.39 3.87
N ALA A 186 -10.34 -14.87 5.00
CA ALA A 186 -9.54 -16.08 5.07
C ALA A 186 -10.22 -17.34 4.50
N PRO A 187 -11.52 -17.59 4.75
CA PRO A 187 -12.18 -18.79 4.22
C PRO A 187 -12.35 -18.76 2.70
N TYR A 188 -12.23 -17.58 2.07
CA TYR A 188 -12.63 -17.38 0.68
C TYR A 188 -11.57 -16.74 -0.22
N ALA A 189 -10.39 -16.41 0.30
CA ALA A 189 -9.26 -15.88 -0.47
C ALA A 189 -8.10 -16.91 -0.51
N PRO A 190 -8.28 -18.11 -1.09
CA PRO A 190 -7.30 -19.22 -0.99
C PRO A 190 -5.95 -18.95 -1.67
N HIS A 191 -5.86 -17.85 -2.41
CA HIS A 191 -4.73 -17.46 -3.24
C HIS A 191 -4.07 -16.18 -2.75
N LEU A 192 -4.43 -15.68 -1.57
CA LEU A 192 -3.84 -14.49 -0.99
C LEU A 192 -2.35 -14.72 -0.72
N GLU A 193 -1.50 -13.85 -1.28
CA GLU A 193 -0.04 -13.95 -1.23
C GLU A 193 0.59 -12.79 -0.45
N TYR A 194 -0.12 -11.66 -0.36
CA TYR A 194 0.37 -10.44 0.26
C TYR A 194 -0.70 -9.86 1.20
N VAL A 195 -0.28 -9.45 2.39
CA VAL A 195 -1.12 -8.68 3.31
C VAL A 195 -0.35 -7.49 3.90
N SER A 196 -1.00 -6.33 3.98
CA SER A 196 -0.48 -5.14 4.66
C SER A 196 -1.41 -4.73 5.80
N PHE A 197 -0.83 -4.42 6.95
CA PHE A 197 -1.56 -3.98 8.15
C PHE A 197 -1.31 -2.50 8.46
N ALA A 198 -2.34 -1.85 9.00
CA ALA A 198 -2.28 -0.47 9.45
C ALA A 198 -1.30 -0.31 10.63
N SER A 199 -0.75 0.90 10.78
CA SER A 199 0.15 1.26 11.89
C SER A 199 -0.50 1.25 13.27
N SER A 200 -1.82 1.40 13.32
CA SER A 200 -2.64 1.28 14.52
C SER A 200 -2.94 -0.17 14.92
N CYS A 201 -2.47 -1.16 14.15
CA CYS A 201 -2.72 -2.57 14.46
C CYS A 201 -1.85 -3.00 15.64
N GLU A 202 -2.48 -3.26 16.79
CA GLU A 202 -1.80 -3.79 17.96
C GLU A 202 -1.22 -5.19 17.70
N TRP A 203 -0.16 -5.54 18.44
CA TRP A 203 0.58 -6.79 18.24
C TRP A 203 -0.30 -8.05 18.30
N VAL A 204 -1.20 -8.15 19.27
CA VAL A 204 -2.10 -9.30 19.44
C VAL A 204 -3.09 -9.41 18.28
N THR A 205 -3.66 -8.28 17.85
CA THR A 205 -4.55 -8.19 16.68
C THR A 205 -3.82 -8.61 15.41
N PHE A 206 -2.61 -8.09 15.21
CA PHE A 206 -1.75 -8.44 14.08
C PHE A 206 -1.48 -9.95 14.02
N CYS A 207 -1.01 -10.55 15.12
CA CYS A 207 -0.69 -11.98 15.14
C CYS A 207 -1.93 -12.86 14.98
N THR A 208 -3.04 -12.51 15.65
CA THR A 208 -4.29 -13.27 15.54
C THR A 208 -4.89 -13.19 14.14
N ALA A 209 -4.83 -12.01 13.50
CA ALA A 209 -5.23 -11.82 12.12
C ALA A 209 -4.37 -12.66 11.18
N LEU A 210 -3.05 -12.62 11.34
CA LEU A 210 -2.10 -13.37 10.52
C LEU A 210 -2.31 -14.88 10.61
N ASP A 211 -2.58 -15.40 11.81
CA ASP A 211 -2.85 -16.83 12.03
C ASP A 211 -4.19 -17.29 11.42
N CYS A 212 -5.10 -16.36 11.16
CA CYS A 212 -6.33 -16.66 10.43
C CYS A 212 -6.09 -16.75 8.91
N LEU A 213 -5.02 -16.16 8.37
CA LEU A 213 -4.82 -16.05 6.93
C LEU A 213 -4.45 -17.38 6.26
N PRO A 214 -4.67 -17.50 4.94
CA PRO A 214 -4.23 -18.65 4.17
C PRO A 214 -2.72 -18.90 4.28
N ARG A 215 -2.31 -20.17 4.30
CA ARG A 215 -0.88 -20.55 4.34
C ARG A 215 -0.09 -20.19 3.06
N THR A 216 -0.73 -19.55 2.09
CA THR A 216 -0.14 -19.07 0.83
C THR A 216 0.52 -17.70 0.96
N ILE A 217 0.39 -17.01 2.11
CA ILE A 217 1.02 -15.70 2.32
C ILE A 217 2.54 -15.82 2.15
N GLN A 218 3.07 -15.04 1.22
CA GLN A 218 4.49 -14.94 0.86
C GLN A 218 5.13 -13.66 1.37
N GLU A 219 4.35 -12.59 1.52
CA GLU A 219 4.82 -11.29 1.93
C GLU A 219 3.84 -10.64 2.94
N ILE A 220 4.40 -10.09 4.01
CA ILE A 220 3.67 -9.25 4.95
C ILE A 220 4.26 -7.85 4.96
N GLU A 221 3.42 -6.83 5.07
CA GLU A 221 3.84 -5.44 5.22
C GLU A 221 3.25 -4.83 6.49
N ILE A 222 4.10 -4.13 7.24
CA ILE A 222 3.74 -3.40 8.44
C ILE A 222 4.23 -1.96 8.28
N SER A 223 3.30 -1.01 8.34
CA SER A 223 3.61 0.42 8.26
C SER A 223 3.73 1.02 9.66
N ASP A 224 4.71 1.89 9.91
CA ASP A 224 4.84 2.75 11.11
C ASP A 224 4.63 1.96 12.43
N PHE A 225 5.42 0.89 12.60
CA PHE A 225 5.35 -0.01 13.75
C PHE A 225 5.79 0.68 15.05
N VAL A 226 4.86 0.85 16.00
CA VAL A 226 5.07 1.61 17.26
C VAL A 226 5.71 0.77 18.38
N GLY A 227 6.01 -0.50 18.13
CA GLY A 227 6.58 -1.42 19.11
C GLY A 227 5.60 -2.49 19.58
N MET A 228 6.10 -3.40 20.42
CA MET A 228 5.34 -4.52 20.96
C MET A 228 4.98 -4.32 22.43
N ASP A 229 3.89 -4.93 22.88
CA ASP A 229 3.67 -5.15 24.30
C ASP A 229 4.75 -6.06 24.87
N ALA A 230 5.35 -5.67 26.00
CA ALA A 230 6.62 -6.20 26.50
C ALA A 230 6.63 -7.70 26.91
N TYR A 231 5.51 -8.43 26.77
CA TYR A 231 5.35 -9.79 27.33
C TYR A 231 4.41 -10.67 26.51
N ASP A 232 4.69 -10.88 25.23
CA ASP A 232 3.98 -11.90 24.46
C ASP A 232 4.76 -13.23 24.38
N ASP A 233 4.32 -14.19 25.19
CA ASP A 233 4.86 -15.56 25.23
C ASP A 233 4.02 -16.54 24.38
N ASN A 234 3.06 -16.04 23.58
CA ASN A 234 2.21 -16.91 22.77
C ASN A 234 3.02 -17.62 21.67
N ARG A 235 2.63 -18.86 21.40
CA ARG A 235 3.10 -19.60 20.22
C ARG A 235 2.06 -19.47 19.11
N TYR A 236 2.46 -18.84 18.02
CA TYR A 236 1.61 -18.62 16.85
C TYR A 236 1.81 -19.71 15.79
N GLU A 237 0.89 -19.75 14.84
CA GLU A 237 0.93 -20.70 13.73
C GLU A 237 2.17 -20.51 12.83
N GLU A 238 2.62 -21.62 12.23
CA GLU A 238 3.70 -21.61 11.25
C GLU A 238 3.29 -20.89 9.97
N LEU A 239 4.19 -20.05 9.45
CA LEU A 239 4.03 -19.38 8.16
C LEU A 239 4.93 -20.01 7.10
N SER A 240 4.46 -21.13 6.54
CA SER A 240 5.25 -22.01 5.66
C SER A 240 5.72 -21.36 4.37
N CYS A 241 5.01 -20.36 3.86
CA CYS A 241 5.32 -19.67 2.60
C CYS A 241 5.90 -18.26 2.79
N LEU A 242 5.95 -17.75 4.03
CA LEU A 242 6.39 -16.38 4.27
C LEU A 242 7.86 -16.22 3.95
N SER A 243 8.13 -15.49 2.88
CA SER A 243 9.46 -15.31 2.29
C SER A 243 10.04 -13.92 2.58
N THR A 244 9.15 -12.93 2.75
CA THR A 244 9.49 -11.51 2.86
C THR A 244 8.67 -10.82 3.94
N ILE A 245 9.35 -10.08 4.81
CA ILE A 245 8.73 -9.14 5.75
C ILE A 245 9.10 -7.74 5.28
N VAL A 246 8.10 -6.88 5.09
CA VAL A 246 8.28 -5.47 4.71
C VAL A 246 7.93 -4.58 5.89
N LEU A 247 8.86 -3.70 6.24
CA LEU A 247 8.73 -2.71 7.29
C LEU A 247 8.74 -1.34 6.62
N ASP A 248 7.59 -0.68 6.53
CA ASP A 248 7.48 0.65 5.92
C ASP A 248 7.61 1.74 6.97
N VAL A 249 8.77 2.41 6.95
CA VAL A 249 9.15 3.44 7.91
C VAL A 249 9.27 4.83 7.27
N ARG A 250 8.80 4.99 6.02
CA ARG A 250 8.88 6.27 5.27
C ARG A 250 8.16 7.43 5.93
N ARG A 251 7.19 7.16 6.81
CA ARG A 251 6.34 8.18 7.45
C ARG A 251 6.48 8.19 8.98
N ILE A 252 7.58 7.65 9.49
CA ILE A 252 7.83 7.59 10.92
C ILE A 252 7.80 9.01 11.52
N LYS A 253 7.01 9.16 12.58
CA LYS A 253 6.92 10.40 13.38
C LYS A 253 7.79 10.35 14.63
N THR A 254 8.24 9.16 15.01
CA THR A 254 9.12 8.92 16.15
C THR A 254 10.58 9.13 15.78
N ASP A 255 11.43 9.33 16.79
CA ASP A 255 12.87 9.40 16.56
C ASP A 255 13.36 8.10 15.91
N ILE A 256 14.28 8.23 14.95
CA ILE A 256 14.73 7.11 14.13
C ILE A 256 15.39 5.99 14.97
N ASP A 257 16.03 6.35 16.08
CA ASP A 257 16.63 5.40 17.03
C ASP A 257 15.58 4.48 17.66
N VAL A 258 14.44 5.06 18.07
CA VAL A 258 13.30 4.32 18.63
C VAL A 258 12.70 3.39 17.59
N ALA A 259 12.65 3.83 16.33
CA ALA A 259 12.19 2.99 15.23
C ALA A 259 13.08 1.76 15.04
N TRP A 260 14.41 1.92 15.01
CA TRP A 260 15.34 0.81 14.84
C TRP A 260 15.29 -0.20 15.99
N ASP A 261 15.13 0.27 17.24
CA ASP A 261 14.94 -0.60 18.39
C ASP A 261 13.60 -1.36 18.31
N ALA A 262 12.53 -0.69 17.87
CA ALA A 262 11.24 -1.32 17.63
C ALA A 262 11.32 -2.39 16.53
N LEU A 263 12.06 -2.14 15.45
CA LEU A 263 12.29 -3.11 14.37
C LEU A 263 13.09 -4.33 14.84
N THR A 264 14.12 -4.10 15.66
CA THR A 264 14.94 -5.18 16.26
C THR A 264 14.10 -6.05 17.18
N THR A 265 13.28 -5.40 18.02
CA THR A 265 12.34 -6.06 18.93
C THR A 265 11.32 -6.88 18.14
N PHE A 266 10.72 -6.28 17.11
CA PHE A 266 9.77 -6.94 16.22
C PHE A 266 10.36 -8.20 15.60
N THR A 267 11.48 -8.08 14.90
CA THR A 267 12.10 -9.21 14.17
C THR A 267 12.51 -10.34 15.11
N THR A 268 13.05 -10.01 16.28
CA THR A 268 13.44 -10.98 17.30
C THR A 268 12.25 -11.74 17.84
N ILE A 269 11.20 -11.05 18.27
CA ILE A 269 10.04 -11.70 18.90
C ILE A 269 9.17 -12.40 17.84
N PHE A 270 9.03 -11.80 16.65
CA PHE A 270 8.34 -12.44 15.53
C PHE A 270 9.03 -13.75 15.13
N ALA A 271 10.36 -13.79 15.07
CA ALA A 271 11.09 -15.03 14.78
C ALA A 271 11.07 -16.04 15.95
N ALA A 272 10.94 -15.59 17.19
CA ALA A 272 10.87 -16.46 18.36
C ALA A 272 9.47 -17.09 18.55
N SER A 273 8.41 -16.37 18.16
CA SER A 273 7.02 -16.76 18.41
C SER A 273 6.44 -17.75 17.37
N ARG A 274 7.06 -17.87 16.18
CA ARG A 274 6.59 -18.76 15.10
C ARG A 274 7.72 -19.34 14.26
N LEU A 275 7.42 -20.44 13.56
CA LEU A 275 8.34 -21.06 12.60
C LEU A 275 8.26 -20.36 11.23
N LEU A 276 9.43 -20.02 10.68
CA LEU A 276 9.61 -19.22 9.45
C LEU A 276 10.59 -19.92 8.48
N PRO A 277 10.25 -21.11 7.95
CA PRO A 277 11.22 -21.98 7.26
C PRO A 277 11.76 -21.42 5.94
N VAL A 278 11.04 -20.52 5.28
CA VAL A 278 11.41 -19.96 3.97
C VAL A 278 11.68 -18.45 4.00
N LEU A 279 11.69 -17.85 5.19
CA LEU A 279 11.96 -16.42 5.33
C LEU A 279 13.39 -16.12 4.93
N HIS A 280 13.56 -15.40 3.83
CA HIS A 280 14.87 -15.04 3.30
C HIS A 280 15.07 -13.53 3.23
N THR A 281 14.03 -12.70 3.36
CA THR A 281 14.17 -11.24 3.20
C THR A 281 13.42 -10.46 4.27
N VAL A 282 14.13 -9.51 4.88
CA VAL A 282 13.57 -8.42 5.68
C VAL A 282 13.81 -7.14 4.91
N ARG A 283 12.75 -6.56 4.34
CA ARG A 283 12.79 -5.34 3.56
C ARG A 283 12.38 -4.16 4.43
N ILE A 284 13.14 -3.08 4.37
CA ILE A 284 12.89 -1.84 5.11
C ILE A 284 12.74 -0.72 4.08
N ARG A 285 11.56 -0.11 4.02
CA ARG A 285 11.29 1.05 3.14
C ARG A 285 11.54 2.34 3.90
N LEU A 286 12.46 3.16 3.40
CA LEU A 286 12.86 4.43 4.02
C LEU A 286 12.73 5.58 3.04
N ASP A 287 12.55 6.79 3.59
CA ASP A 287 12.68 8.01 2.79
C ASP A 287 14.16 8.24 2.45
N ALA A 288 14.46 8.48 1.17
CA ALA A 288 15.83 8.69 0.71
C ALA A 288 16.49 9.95 1.28
N SER A 289 15.71 10.97 1.67
CA SER A 289 16.21 12.23 2.25
C SER A 289 17.01 12.02 3.54
N VAL A 290 16.58 11.06 4.37
CA VAL A 290 17.27 10.66 5.60
C VAL A 290 18.71 10.25 5.32
N PHE A 291 18.94 9.59 4.19
CA PHE A 291 20.28 9.21 3.78
C PHE A 291 21.06 10.43 3.30
N VAL A 292 20.48 11.26 2.43
CA VAL A 292 21.17 12.44 1.85
C VAL A 292 21.65 13.40 2.94
N GLU A 293 20.83 13.69 3.96
CA GLU A 293 21.21 14.59 5.06
C GLU A 293 22.41 14.06 5.86
N ALA A 294 22.47 12.75 6.13
CA ALA A 294 23.61 12.13 6.83
C ALA A 294 24.93 12.32 6.05
N PHE A 295 24.89 12.30 4.72
CA PHE A 295 26.09 12.50 3.87
C PHE A 295 26.49 13.96 3.71
N LEU A 296 25.54 14.88 3.58
CA LEU A 296 25.83 16.31 3.46
C LEU A 296 26.60 16.84 4.68
N GLN A 297 26.48 16.18 5.83
CA GLN A 297 27.22 16.50 7.05
C GLN A 297 28.65 15.93 7.09
N GLY A 298 29.13 15.28 6.02
CA GLY A 298 30.51 14.79 5.90
C GLY A 298 30.82 13.57 6.77
N ARG A 299 29.80 12.78 7.12
CA ARG A 299 29.93 11.57 7.94
C ARG A 299 30.28 10.38 7.04
N GLU A 300 31.53 9.97 7.06
CA GLU A 300 32.02 8.77 6.38
C GLU A 300 31.87 7.51 7.24
N ASP A 301 31.68 7.68 8.55
CA ASP A 301 31.51 6.61 9.52
C ASP A 301 30.01 6.29 9.66
N TRP A 302 29.57 5.20 9.04
CA TRP A 302 28.17 4.78 9.03
C TRP A 302 27.73 4.22 10.39
N TYR A 303 27.34 5.11 11.31
CA TYR A 303 26.58 4.75 12.50
C TYR A 303 25.08 4.84 12.20
N ILE A 304 24.32 3.81 12.55
CA ILE A 304 22.84 3.83 12.43
C ILE A 304 22.24 4.87 13.39
N PHE A 305 22.97 5.23 14.46
CA PHE A 305 22.46 5.98 15.62
C PHE A 305 23.36 7.17 15.99
N ASP A 306 23.69 8.08 15.08
CA ASP A 306 24.42 9.26 15.53
C ASP A 306 23.51 10.16 16.40
N SER A 307 23.97 10.37 17.64
CA SER A 307 23.52 11.23 18.75
C SER A 307 22.78 12.55 18.48
N GLN A 308 22.61 12.97 17.23
CA GLN A 308 21.77 14.12 16.87
C GLN A 308 20.27 13.83 16.93
N HIS A 309 19.86 12.56 17.05
CA HIS A 309 18.45 12.13 17.15
C HIS A 309 18.06 11.60 18.55
N GLY A 310 18.91 11.81 19.57
CA GLY A 310 18.57 11.55 20.97
C GLY A 310 19.06 10.22 21.56
N GLY A 311 19.69 9.33 20.77
CA GLY A 311 20.30 8.11 21.29
C GLY A 311 21.52 8.36 22.20
N GLU A 312 21.63 7.58 23.28
CA GLU A 312 22.75 7.67 24.25
C GLU A 312 24.09 7.20 23.66
N SER A 313 24.12 6.51 22.52
CA SER A 313 25.36 6.02 21.88
C SER A 313 25.18 5.67 20.40
N PRO A 314 26.16 5.99 19.53
CA PRO A 314 26.17 5.50 18.16
C PRO A 314 26.44 3.99 18.09
N ILE A 315 25.48 3.23 17.53
CA ILE A 315 25.63 1.80 17.23
C ILE A 315 26.00 1.64 15.74
N GLN A 316 26.99 0.79 15.48
CA GLN A 316 27.44 0.47 14.14
C GLN A 316 26.56 -0.61 13.50
N TRP A 317 26.47 -0.61 12.18
CA TRP A 317 25.67 -1.58 11.42
C TRP A 317 26.08 -3.03 11.66
N ASP A 318 27.37 -3.30 11.78
CA ASP A 318 27.92 -4.64 12.06
C ASP A 318 27.53 -5.15 13.45
N VAL A 319 27.24 -4.25 14.40
CA VAL A 319 26.72 -4.56 15.73
C VAL A 319 25.21 -4.75 15.72
N TRP A 320 24.48 -3.92 14.98
CA TRP A 320 23.01 -3.94 14.95
C TRP A 320 22.45 -5.07 14.05
N LEU A 321 22.99 -5.24 12.85
CA LEU A 321 22.47 -6.14 11.82
C LEU A 321 22.37 -7.61 12.28
N PRO A 322 23.33 -8.19 13.04
CA PRO A 322 23.19 -9.54 13.56
C PRO A 322 22.03 -9.71 14.56
N ASN A 323 21.65 -8.64 15.27
CA ASN A 323 20.60 -8.66 16.28
C ASN A 323 19.22 -8.36 15.68
N ALA A 324 19.15 -7.52 14.63
CA ALA A 324 17.91 -7.14 13.96
C ALA A 324 17.45 -8.14 12.88
N MET A 325 18.24 -9.17 12.59
CA MET A 325 17.97 -10.09 11.48
C MET A 325 17.57 -11.48 11.96
N VAL A 326 16.55 -12.03 11.31
CA VAL A 326 16.24 -13.45 11.44
C VAL A 326 17.40 -14.26 10.87
N ARG A 327 17.79 -15.33 11.58
CA ARG A 327 18.95 -16.14 11.18
C ARG A 327 18.76 -16.66 9.74
N GLY A 328 19.70 -16.32 8.86
CA GLY A 328 19.72 -16.78 7.47
C GLY A 328 18.98 -15.88 6.48
N SER A 329 18.30 -14.82 6.92
CA SER A 329 17.69 -13.84 6.03
C SER A 329 18.67 -12.73 5.63
N ARG A 330 18.36 -12.08 4.50
CA ARG A 330 19.04 -10.88 3.99
C ARG A 330 18.19 -9.64 4.26
N MET A 331 18.85 -8.51 4.47
CA MET A 331 18.21 -7.21 4.63
C MET A 331 18.17 -6.49 3.28
N GLU A 332 17.06 -5.84 2.97
CA GLU A 332 16.87 -5.08 1.73
C GLU A 332 16.36 -3.68 2.07
N PHE A 333 17.14 -2.65 1.75
CA PHE A 333 16.73 -1.26 1.89
C PHE A 333 16.10 -0.78 0.60
N GLU A 334 14.81 -0.48 0.64
CA GLU A 334 14.09 0.13 -0.47
C GLU A 334 13.98 1.64 -0.19
N LEU A 335 14.74 2.41 -0.95
CA LEU A 335 14.83 3.86 -0.83
C LEU A 335 13.91 4.49 -1.86
N SER A 336 12.94 5.25 -1.38
CA SER A 336 12.07 6.07 -2.22
C SER A 336 12.10 7.49 -1.71
N SER A 337 12.19 8.48 -2.60
CA SER A 337 11.96 9.88 -2.22
C SER A 337 10.55 10.28 -2.58
N VAL A 338 9.88 10.99 -1.67
CA VAL A 338 8.59 11.63 -1.95
C VAL A 338 8.78 12.82 -2.91
N GLU A 339 9.97 13.40 -2.94
CA GLU A 339 10.34 14.51 -3.82
C GLU A 339 11.26 14.05 -4.96
N ARG A 340 11.28 14.80 -6.06
CA ARG A 340 12.15 14.48 -7.18
C ARG A 340 13.58 14.87 -6.80
N LEU A 341 14.41 13.88 -6.47
CA LEU A 341 15.84 14.07 -6.23
C LEU A 341 16.47 14.74 -7.46
N ASP A 342 17.31 15.74 -7.22
CA ASP A 342 18.13 16.32 -8.28
C ASP A 342 19.32 15.39 -8.62
N SER A 343 20.11 15.77 -9.62
CA SER A 343 21.22 14.92 -10.06
C SER A 343 22.27 14.72 -8.97
N ASP A 344 22.51 15.74 -8.15
CA ASP A 344 23.60 15.76 -7.19
C ASP A 344 23.22 14.91 -5.96
N ASP A 345 21.97 15.02 -5.51
CA ASP A 345 21.40 14.16 -4.46
C ASP A 345 21.45 12.67 -4.86
N TYR A 346 21.16 12.35 -6.12
CA TYR A 346 21.23 10.98 -6.63
C TYR A 346 22.67 10.44 -6.63
N TYR A 347 23.67 11.25 -7.00
CA TYR A 347 25.07 10.85 -6.92
C TYR A 347 25.53 10.64 -5.48
N MET A 348 25.13 11.53 -4.56
CA MET A 348 25.42 11.40 -3.14
C MET A 348 24.81 10.13 -2.55
N LEU A 349 23.55 9.84 -2.86
CA LEU A 349 22.86 8.62 -2.43
C LEU A 349 23.54 7.35 -2.95
N ARG A 350 24.01 7.35 -4.20
CA ARG A 350 24.75 6.21 -4.76
C ARG A 350 26.11 5.99 -4.11
N PHE A 351 26.85 7.08 -3.88
CA PHE A 351 28.15 6.99 -3.20
C PHE A 351 27.98 6.44 -1.79
N ALA A 352 26.97 6.94 -1.08
CA ALA A 352 26.54 6.44 0.20
C ALA A 352 26.31 4.93 0.20
N MET A 353 25.37 4.46 -0.63
CA MET A 353 25.05 3.03 -0.71
C MET A 353 26.28 2.15 -1.00
N SER A 354 27.20 2.62 -1.86
CA SER A 354 28.44 1.89 -2.16
C SER A 354 29.34 1.77 -0.94
N ALA A 355 29.46 2.82 -0.12
CA ALA A 355 30.20 2.77 1.13
C ALA A 355 29.57 1.79 2.13
N ALA A 356 28.24 1.80 2.26
CA ALA A 356 27.49 0.91 3.13
C ALA A 356 27.64 -0.58 2.77
N LEU A 357 27.52 -0.90 1.48
CA LEU A 357 27.65 -2.29 1.01
C LEU A 357 29.06 -2.83 1.26
N SER A 358 30.08 -1.98 1.10
CA SER A 358 31.47 -2.36 1.32
C SER A 358 31.78 -2.74 2.78
N SER A 359 31.06 -2.17 3.75
CA SER A 359 31.24 -2.47 5.18
C SER A 359 30.40 -3.67 5.65
N LEU A 360 29.27 -3.95 5.02
CA LEU A 360 28.30 -4.96 5.47
C LEU A 360 28.37 -6.30 4.73
N GLY A 361 29.07 -6.35 3.59
CA GLY A 361 29.21 -7.53 2.74
C GLY A 361 27.98 -7.78 1.88
N ASP A 362 28.20 -7.88 0.56
CA ASP A 362 27.18 -7.92 -0.50
C ASP A 362 26.13 -9.05 -0.39
N HIS A 363 26.33 -10.04 0.48
CA HIS A 363 25.44 -11.19 0.64
C HIS A 363 24.33 -10.98 1.67
N ARG A 364 24.43 -9.97 2.53
CA ARG A 364 23.49 -9.75 3.65
C ARG A 364 22.66 -8.49 3.53
N VAL A 365 23.07 -7.53 2.71
CA VAL A 365 22.39 -6.24 2.53
C VAL A 365 22.29 -5.90 1.05
N ALA A 366 21.12 -5.42 0.61
CA ALA A 366 20.91 -4.87 -0.73
C ALA A 366 20.21 -3.52 -0.63
N PHE A 367 20.48 -2.61 -1.56
CA PHE A 367 19.77 -1.35 -1.70
C PHE A 367 19.05 -1.28 -3.04
N VAL A 368 17.79 -0.84 -3.03
CA VAL A 368 16.93 -0.65 -4.20
C VAL A 368 16.47 0.81 -4.20
N ILE A 369 16.72 1.54 -5.29
CA ILE A 369 16.21 2.91 -5.48
C ILE A 369 14.99 2.82 -6.40
N LEU A 370 13.86 3.39 -5.98
CA LEU A 370 12.62 3.45 -6.76
C LEU A 370 12.37 4.82 -7.39
#